data_AF-A0A961C2H5-F1
#
_entry.id   AF-A0A961C2H5-F1
#
_cell.length_a   1.000
_cell.length_b   1.000
_cell.length_c   1.000
_cell.angle_alpha   90.00
_cell.angle_beta   90.00
_cell.angle_gamma   90.00
#
_symmetry.space_group_name_H-M   'P 1'
#
loop_
_entity.id
_entity.type
_entity.pdbx_description
1 polymer ?
#
loop_
_entity_poly.entity_id
_entity_poly.type
_entity_poly.pdbx_seq_one_letter_code
_entity_poly.pdbx_strand_id
1 'polypeptide(L)'
;LFQLVDDAARVRVLYTARGGVRDATVVDQGYLRTTYGVGTGDLYADLAVLRGDPSDGLPGVPGVGEKTAASLLGTYGDLGGLIAAIDAVDIRLKGAVAKKLAASRAYLDVAPAVVRVARDCPLPTDIDADLDAATALPRQVADLRLLSELAVEYRLTTNFNRLLAALQLG
;
A
#
# COMPACT_ATOMS: atom_id res chain seq x y z
N LEU A 1 -0.29 -0.08 1.33
CA LEU A 1 0.79 0.38 0.42
C LEU A 1 1.04 -0.51 -0.80
N PHE A 2 0.68 -1.80 -0.81
CA PHE A 2 0.92 -2.67 -1.98
C PHE A 2 0.23 -2.17 -3.27
N GLN A 3 -0.78 -1.30 -3.13
CA GLN A 3 -1.41 -0.61 -4.25
C GLN A 3 -0.48 0.29 -5.09
N LEU A 4 0.71 0.64 -4.57
CA LEU A 4 1.71 1.45 -5.27
C LEU A 4 2.68 0.62 -6.12
N VAL A 5 2.64 -0.71 -6.01
CA VAL A 5 3.60 -1.59 -6.68
C VAL A 5 3.42 -1.52 -8.20
N ASP A 6 4.51 -1.15 -8.87
CA ASP A 6 4.59 -0.99 -10.32
C ASP A 6 5.98 -1.46 -10.81
N ASP A 7 5.99 -2.53 -11.60
CA ASP A 7 7.23 -3.11 -12.10
C ASP A 7 7.89 -2.23 -13.18
N ALA A 8 7.09 -1.56 -14.02
CA ALA A 8 7.58 -0.69 -15.08
C ALA A 8 8.18 0.60 -14.51
N ALA A 9 7.53 1.19 -13.50
CA ALA A 9 8.04 2.35 -12.77
C ALA A 9 9.09 2.00 -11.69
N ARG A 10 9.44 0.70 -11.55
CA ARG A 10 10.39 0.19 -10.54
C ARG A 10 10.01 0.52 -9.08
N VAL A 11 8.71 0.64 -8.81
CA VAL A 11 8.19 0.84 -7.46
C VAL A 11 8.03 -0.51 -6.76
N ARG A 12 8.62 -0.67 -5.58
CA ARG A 12 8.56 -1.87 -4.74
C ARG A 12 8.18 -1.50 -3.32
N VAL A 13 7.56 -2.42 -2.59
CA VAL A 13 7.32 -2.26 -1.15
C VAL A 13 8.22 -3.23 -0.39
N LEU A 14 9.02 -2.72 0.55
CA LEU A 14 9.77 -3.54 1.50
C LEU A 14 8.86 -3.83 2.70
N TYR A 15 8.23 -5.01 2.71
CA TYR A 15 7.27 -5.40 3.72
C TYR A 15 7.95 -6.07 4.92
N THR A 16 7.93 -5.40 6.06
CA THR A 16 8.68 -5.79 7.27
C THR A 16 7.85 -6.54 8.31
N ALA A 17 6.54 -6.71 8.12
CA ALA A 17 5.69 -7.31 9.16
C ALA A 17 5.93 -8.81 9.40
N ARG A 18 6.58 -9.52 8.45
CA ARG A 18 6.93 -10.95 8.62
C ARG A 18 8.37 -11.13 9.14
N GLY A 19 9.37 -10.75 8.35
CA GLY A 19 10.78 -10.97 8.66
C GLY A 19 11.46 -9.80 9.38
N GLY A 20 10.72 -8.74 9.74
CA GLY A 20 11.27 -7.52 10.29
C GLY A 20 12.11 -6.75 9.26
N VAL A 21 12.91 -5.78 9.75
CA VAL A 21 13.81 -4.98 8.91
C VAL A 21 14.97 -5.81 8.34
N ARG A 22 15.36 -6.89 9.03
CA ARG A 22 16.49 -7.75 8.63
C ARG A 22 16.18 -8.67 7.45
N ASP A 23 14.92 -9.05 7.30
CA ASP A 23 14.45 -9.97 6.25
C ASP A 23 13.15 -9.42 5.66
N ALA A 24 13.22 -8.18 5.18
CA ALA A 24 12.07 -7.52 4.57
C ALA A 24 11.70 -8.22 3.27
N THR A 25 10.42 -8.59 3.13
CA THR A 25 9.91 -9.17 1.88
C THR A 25 9.81 -8.08 0.82
N VAL A 26 10.46 -8.29 -0.33
CA VAL A 26 10.28 -7.42 -1.50
C VAL A 26 8.96 -7.77 -2.17
N VAL A 27 8.03 -6.82 -2.17
CA VAL A 27 6.72 -6.96 -2.82
C VAL A 27 6.77 -6.27 -4.18
N ASP A 28 6.63 -7.07 -5.22
CA ASP A 28 6.51 -6.69 -6.63
C ASP A 28 5.19 -7.23 -7.22
N GLN A 29 4.90 -6.98 -8.50
CA GLN A 29 3.65 -7.48 -9.08
C GLN A 29 3.60 -9.01 -9.18
N GLY A 30 4.77 -9.68 -9.24
CA GLY A 30 4.87 -11.14 -9.16
C GLY A 30 4.39 -11.67 -7.80
N TYR A 31 4.78 -11.02 -6.72
CA TYR A 31 4.29 -11.31 -5.37
C TYR A 31 2.78 -11.10 -5.27
N LEU A 32 2.24 -10.01 -5.84
CA LEU A 32 0.80 -9.76 -5.84
C LEU A 32 0.02 -10.86 -6.55
N ARG A 33 0.49 -11.31 -7.72
CA ARG A 33 -0.14 -12.40 -8.48
C ARG A 33 -0.14 -13.70 -7.70
N THR A 34 1.00 -14.06 -7.11
CA THR A 34 1.16 -15.35 -6.42
C THR A 34 0.43 -15.38 -5.07
N THR A 35 0.46 -14.28 -4.32
CA THR A 35 -0.07 -14.21 -2.96
C THR A 35 -1.56 -13.83 -2.92
N TYR A 36 -1.98 -12.88 -3.76
CA TYR A 36 -3.31 -12.28 -3.72
C TYR A 36 -4.17 -12.55 -4.96
N GLY A 37 -3.60 -13.17 -6.00
CA GLY A 37 -4.33 -13.45 -7.24
C GLY A 37 -4.64 -12.21 -8.08
N VAL A 38 -3.97 -11.08 -7.82
CA VAL A 38 -4.16 -9.81 -8.55
C VAL A 38 -2.88 -9.33 -9.21
N GLY A 39 -3.01 -8.79 -10.42
CA GLY A 39 -1.89 -8.50 -11.31
C GLY A 39 -1.13 -7.21 -11.04
N THR A 40 -1.77 -6.25 -10.39
CA THR A 40 -1.28 -4.86 -10.28
C THR A 40 -1.59 -4.28 -8.91
N GLY A 41 -0.91 -3.19 -8.56
CA GLY A 41 -1.24 -2.42 -7.36
C GLY A 41 -2.68 -1.92 -7.35
N ASP A 42 -3.21 -1.42 -8.48
CA ASP A 42 -4.58 -0.94 -8.55
C ASP A 42 -5.61 -2.05 -8.27
N LEU A 43 -5.39 -3.27 -8.78
CA LEU A 43 -6.25 -4.41 -8.47
C LEU A 43 -6.10 -4.89 -7.03
N TYR A 44 -4.94 -4.67 -6.40
CA TYR A 44 -4.80 -4.91 -4.96
C TYR A 44 -5.65 -3.93 -4.14
N ALA A 45 -5.73 -2.66 -4.54
CA ALA A 45 -6.63 -1.70 -3.89
C ALA A 45 -8.10 -2.12 -4.05
N ASP A 46 -8.51 -2.52 -5.24
CA ASP A 46 -9.88 -3.01 -5.50
C ASP A 46 -10.19 -4.28 -4.68
N LEU A 47 -9.21 -5.19 -4.57
CA LEU A 47 -9.32 -6.38 -3.73
C LEU A 47 -9.49 -6.00 -2.25
N ALA A 48 -8.77 -4.98 -1.77
CA ALA A 48 -8.90 -4.46 -0.41
C ALA A 48 -10.28 -3.84 -0.15
N VAL A 49 -10.83 -3.08 -1.11
CA VAL A 49 -12.22 -2.57 -1.04
C VAL A 49 -13.22 -3.71 -0.86
N LEU A 50 -13.08 -4.78 -1.64
CA LEU A 50 -14.02 -5.90 -1.59
C LEU A 50 -13.88 -6.73 -0.31
N ARG A 51 -12.66 -7.09 0.08
CA ARG A 51 -12.41 -7.97 1.23
C ARG A 51 -12.50 -7.27 2.58
N GLY A 52 -12.41 -5.95 2.59
CA GLY A 52 -12.30 -5.12 3.79
C GLY A 52 -10.89 -5.06 4.37
N ASP A 53 -10.72 -4.16 5.33
CA ASP A 53 -9.50 -4.00 6.10
C ASP A 53 -9.85 -3.74 7.57
N PRO A 54 -9.83 -4.78 8.43
CA PRO A 54 -10.18 -4.63 9.84
C PRO A 54 -9.26 -3.67 10.61
N SER A 55 -8.01 -3.51 10.18
CA SER A 55 -7.06 -2.60 10.86
C SER A 55 -7.42 -1.13 10.65
N ASP A 56 -8.05 -0.81 9.51
CA ASP A 56 -8.57 0.52 9.18
C ASP A 56 -10.09 0.65 9.44
N GLY A 57 -10.72 -0.36 10.07
CA GLY A 57 -12.15 -0.37 10.35
C GLY A 57 -13.05 -0.50 9.11
N LEU A 58 -12.49 -0.93 7.97
CA LEU A 58 -13.23 -1.10 6.72
C LEU A 58 -13.86 -2.50 6.68
N PRO A 59 -15.20 -2.61 6.65
CA PRO A 59 -15.88 -3.90 6.76
C PRO A 59 -15.79 -4.76 5.49
N GLY A 60 -15.57 -4.14 4.33
CA GLY A 60 -15.66 -4.82 3.04
C GLY A 60 -17.10 -5.25 2.69
N VAL A 61 -17.23 -6.05 1.64
CA VAL A 61 -18.51 -6.64 1.24
C VAL A 61 -18.75 -7.92 2.05
N PRO A 62 -19.88 -8.06 2.76
CA PRO A 62 -20.14 -9.23 3.59
C PRO A 62 -19.99 -10.55 2.81
N GLY A 63 -19.22 -11.49 3.35
CA GLY A 63 -18.99 -12.80 2.73
C GLY A 63 -18.21 -12.80 1.42
N VAL A 64 -17.58 -11.68 1.05
CA VAL A 64 -16.60 -11.60 -0.04
C VAL A 64 -15.22 -11.53 0.61
N GLY A 65 -14.57 -12.69 0.73
CA GLY A 65 -13.17 -12.76 1.18
C GLY A 65 -12.19 -12.58 0.03
N GLU A 66 -10.89 -12.56 0.35
CA GLU A 66 -9.79 -12.36 -0.60
C GLU A 66 -9.90 -13.22 -1.88
N LYS A 67 -10.14 -14.53 -1.74
CA LYS A 67 -10.25 -15.44 -2.90
C LYS A 67 -11.44 -15.10 -3.80
N THR A 68 -12.57 -14.76 -3.21
CA THR A 68 -13.78 -14.38 -3.96
C THR A 68 -13.55 -13.04 -4.64
N ALA A 69 -12.96 -12.06 -3.94
CA ALA A 69 -12.60 -10.77 -4.52
C ALA A 69 -11.65 -10.92 -5.72
N ALA A 70 -10.55 -11.68 -5.57
CA ALA A 70 -9.62 -11.93 -6.66
C ALA A 70 -10.28 -12.59 -7.88
N SER A 71 -11.16 -13.59 -7.65
CA SER A 71 -11.92 -14.24 -8.73
C SER A 71 -12.87 -13.28 -9.45
N LEU A 72 -13.57 -12.43 -8.71
CA LEU A 72 -14.45 -11.41 -9.27
C LEU A 72 -13.65 -10.40 -10.12
N LEU A 73 -12.56 -9.87 -9.59
CA LEU A 73 -11.70 -8.93 -10.33
C LEU A 73 -11.07 -9.60 -11.56
N GLY A 74 -10.63 -10.86 -11.47
CA GLY A 74 -10.16 -11.60 -12.63
C GLY A 74 -11.22 -11.81 -13.71
N THR A 75 -12.50 -11.90 -13.33
CA THR A 75 -13.62 -12.09 -14.25
C THR A 75 -14.08 -10.77 -14.88
N TYR A 76 -14.12 -9.70 -14.10
CA TYR A 76 -14.70 -8.41 -14.50
C TYR A 76 -13.65 -7.32 -14.77
N GLY A 77 -12.36 -7.65 -14.69
CA GLY A 77 -11.23 -6.76 -14.93
C GLY A 77 -10.82 -6.03 -13.65
N ASP A 78 -11.70 -5.15 -13.16
CA ASP A 78 -11.44 -4.28 -12.01
C ASP A 78 -12.74 -4.01 -11.23
N LEU A 79 -12.68 -3.14 -10.21
CA LEU A 79 -13.86 -2.78 -9.43
C LEU A 79 -14.93 -2.05 -10.27
N GLY A 80 -14.53 -1.22 -11.23
CA GLY A 80 -15.45 -0.50 -12.11
C GLY A 80 -16.25 -1.45 -13.01
N GLY A 81 -15.57 -2.43 -13.61
CA GLY A 81 -16.19 -3.49 -14.39
C GLY A 81 -17.13 -4.36 -13.54
N LEU A 82 -16.77 -4.64 -12.29
CA LEU A 82 -17.65 -5.35 -11.35
C LEU A 82 -18.89 -4.52 -11.00
N ILE A 83 -18.75 -3.22 -10.73
CA ILE A 83 -19.88 -2.32 -10.45
C ILE A 83 -20.83 -2.25 -11.66
N ALA A 84 -20.28 -2.09 -12.86
CA ALA A 84 -21.08 -2.10 -14.09
C ALA A 84 -21.85 -3.43 -14.27
N ALA A 85 -21.22 -4.57 -13.94
CA ALA A 85 -21.88 -5.87 -13.98
C ALA A 85 -22.99 -6.03 -12.93
N ILE A 86 -22.82 -5.45 -11.74
CA ILE A 86 -23.87 -5.38 -10.71
C ILE A 86 -25.06 -4.57 -11.23
N ASP A 87 -24.81 -3.37 -11.75
CA ASP A 87 -25.84 -2.44 -12.21
C ASP A 87 -26.59 -3.00 -13.44
N ALA A 88 -25.90 -3.74 -14.32
CA ALA A 88 -26.48 -4.42 -15.47
C ALA A 88 -27.17 -5.76 -15.15
N VAL A 89 -27.10 -6.23 -13.90
CA VAL A 89 -27.58 -7.55 -13.48
C VAL A 89 -27.00 -8.67 -14.36
N ASP A 90 -25.68 -8.64 -14.55
CA ASP A 90 -24.98 -9.58 -15.42
C ASP A 90 -25.29 -11.04 -15.02
N ILE A 91 -25.69 -11.84 -16.01
CA ILE A 91 -26.04 -13.25 -15.80
C ILE A 91 -24.89 -14.07 -15.23
N ARG A 92 -23.63 -13.65 -15.36
CA ARG A 92 -22.47 -14.34 -14.78
C ARG A 92 -22.37 -14.10 -13.27
N LEU A 93 -22.97 -13.02 -12.75
CA LEU A 93 -23.00 -12.69 -11.33
C LEU A 93 -24.25 -13.31 -10.69
N LYS A 94 -24.12 -14.53 -10.16
CA LYS A 94 -25.26 -15.29 -9.62
C LYS A 94 -25.21 -15.50 -8.10
N GLY A 95 -26.36 -15.88 -7.56
CA GLY A 95 -26.48 -16.45 -6.22
C GLY A 95 -26.33 -15.45 -5.08
N ALA A 96 -25.86 -15.94 -3.93
CA ALA A 96 -25.77 -15.14 -2.71
C ALA A 96 -24.76 -13.99 -2.84
N VAL A 97 -23.66 -14.17 -3.58
CA VAL A 97 -22.63 -13.14 -3.76
C VAL A 97 -23.19 -11.94 -4.53
N ALA A 98 -23.94 -12.18 -5.60
CA ALA A 98 -24.61 -11.13 -6.37
C ALA A 98 -25.51 -10.24 -5.48
N LYS A 99 -26.34 -10.88 -4.64
CA LYS A 99 -27.23 -10.18 -3.71
C LYS A 99 -26.47 -9.33 -2.70
N LYS A 100 -25.35 -9.84 -2.16
CA LYS A 100 -24.54 -9.11 -1.18
C LYS A 100 -23.79 -7.94 -1.80
N LEU A 101 -23.29 -8.10 -3.03
CA LEU A 101 -22.67 -7.01 -3.80
C LEU A 101 -23.67 -5.90 -4.11
N ALA A 102 -24.86 -6.25 -4.61
CA ALA A 102 -25.93 -5.28 -4.85
C ALA A 102 -26.36 -4.57 -3.55
N ALA A 103 -26.48 -5.29 -2.44
CA ALA A 103 -26.80 -4.70 -1.14
C ALA A 103 -25.67 -3.80 -0.58
N SER A 104 -24.43 -3.99 -1.04
CA SER A 104 -23.25 -3.21 -0.61
C SER A 104 -22.93 -2.06 -1.57
N ARG A 105 -23.81 -1.77 -2.55
CA ARG A 105 -23.58 -0.78 -3.61
C ARG A 105 -23.19 0.60 -3.07
N ALA A 106 -23.89 1.10 -2.05
CA ALA A 106 -23.58 2.38 -1.42
C ALA A 106 -22.20 2.41 -0.74
N TYR A 107 -21.75 1.27 -0.20
CA TYR A 107 -20.38 1.15 0.32
C TYR A 107 -19.36 1.17 -0.82
N LEU A 108 -19.63 0.45 -1.91
CA LEU A 108 -18.74 0.38 -3.08
C LEU A 108 -18.58 1.72 -3.80
N ASP A 109 -19.53 2.65 -3.65
CA ASP A 109 -19.42 4.01 -4.18
C ASP A 109 -18.35 4.85 -3.48
N VAL A 110 -18.20 4.67 -2.17
CA VAL A 110 -17.39 5.56 -1.32
C VAL A 110 -16.08 4.92 -0.86
N ALA A 111 -16.09 3.60 -0.65
CA ALA A 111 -14.93 2.85 -0.16
C ALA A 111 -13.68 3.01 -1.04
N PRO A 112 -13.76 3.07 -2.38
CA PRO A 112 -12.57 3.26 -3.20
C PRO A 112 -11.80 4.54 -2.88
N ALA A 113 -12.51 5.63 -2.58
CA ALA A 113 -11.89 6.91 -2.22
C ALA A 113 -11.19 6.86 -0.85
N VAL A 114 -11.63 5.97 0.05
CA VAL A 114 -11.02 5.78 1.37
C VAL A 114 -9.83 4.82 1.29
N VAL A 115 -9.93 3.76 0.48
CA VAL A 115 -8.87 2.74 0.34
C VAL A 115 -7.71 3.22 -0.52
N ARG A 116 -7.98 3.98 -1.59
CA ARG A 116 -6.93 4.44 -2.51
C ARG A 116 -6.12 5.56 -1.87
N VAL A 117 -4.79 5.42 -1.91
CA VAL A 117 -3.91 6.50 -1.45
C VAL A 117 -3.99 7.67 -2.43
N ALA A 118 -4.06 8.89 -1.89
CA ALA A 118 -3.92 10.10 -2.70
C ALA A 118 -2.54 10.12 -3.38
N ARG A 119 -2.52 10.44 -4.68
CA ARG A 119 -1.29 10.53 -5.49
C ARG A 119 -0.89 11.97 -5.82
N ASP A 120 -1.71 12.92 -5.38
CA ASP A 120 -1.66 14.35 -5.66
C ASP A 120 -1.67 15.17 -4.35
N CYS A 121 -1.22 14.56 -3.25
CA CYS A 121 -1.10 15.26 -1.97
C CYS A 121 -0.07 16.40 -2.12
N PRO A 122 -0.44 17.66 -1.82
CA PRO A 122 0.49 18.78 -1.93
C PRO A 122 1.64 18.61 -0.94
N LEU A 123 2.87 18.69 -1.45
CA LEU A 123 4.08 18.61 -0.64
C LEU A 123 4.53 20.01 -0.20
N PRO A 124 5.25 20.13 0.93
CA PRO A 124 5.96 21.36 1.29
C PRO A 124 6.84 21.86 0.13
N THR A 125 6.86 23.18 -0.12
CA THR A 125 7.51 23.78 -1.30
C THR A 125 8.98 23.39 -1.45
N ASP A 126 9.70 23.25 -0.33
CA ASP A 126 11.10 22.84 -0.29
C ASP A 126 11.30 21.37 -0.70
N ILE A 127 10.34 20.51 -0.39
CA ILE A 127 10.34 19.10 -0.83
C ILE A 127 9.90 18.98 -2.29
N ASP A 128 8.87 19.73 -2.69
CA ASP A 128 8.29 19.66 -4.04
C ASP A 128 9.21 20.27 -5.11
N ALA A 129 9.96 21.32 -4.75
CA ALA A 129 10.87 21.98 -5.68
C ALA A 129 12.05 21.09 -6.12
N ASP A 130 12.51 20.18 -5.25
CA ASP A 130 13.60 19.25 -5.54
C ASP A 130 13.48 17.97 -4.69
N LEU A 131 12.66 17.02 -5.18
CA LEU A 131 12.41 15.77 -4.48
C LEU A 131 13.69 14.92 -4.35
N ASP A 132 14.58 14.96 -5.35
CA ASP A 132 15.84 14.21 -5.32
C ASP A 132 16.76 14.76 -4.23
N ALA A 133 16.88 16.08 -4.10
CA ALA A 133 17.63 16.69 -3.00
C ALA A 133 16.96 16.43 -1.65
N ALA A 134 15.62 16.52 -1.57
CA ALA A 134 14.87 16.31 -0.34
C ALA A 134 14.96 14.86 0.17
N THR A 135 15.17 13.89 -0.72
CA THR A 135 15.29 12.47 -0.38
C THR A 135 16.73 11.93 -0.41
N ALA A 136 17.70 12.78 -0.76
CA ALA A 136 19.10 12.40 -0.78
C ALA A 136 19.60 12.04 0.63
N LEU A 137 20.40 10.98 0.72
CA LEU A 137 21.07 10.63 1.96
C LEU A 137 22.06 11.74 2.36
N PRO A 138 22.13 12.10 3.66
CA PRO A 138 23.06 13.13 4.12
C PRO A 138 24.50 12.69 3.89
N ARG A 139 25.35 13.64 3.49
CA ARG A 139 26.79 13.42 3.25
C ARG A 139 27.69 13.95 4.37
N GLN A 140 27.09 14.55 5.38
CA GLN A 140 27.78 15.05 6.58
C GLN A 140 26.76 15.20 7.71
N VAL A 141 27.25 15.24 8.94
CA VAL A 141 26.41 15.59 10.10
C VAL A 141 26.22 17.10 10.11
N ALA A 142 24.96 17.56 10.09
CA ALA A 142 24.64 18.98 10.06
C ALA A 142 25.07 19.72 11.34
N ASP A 143 24.85 19.10 12.50
CA ASP A 143 25.28 19.60 13.81
C ASP A 143 25.82 18.46 14.66
N LEU A 144 27.15 18.36 14.75
CA LEU A 144 27.84 17.31 15.51
C LEU A 144 27.60 17.43 17.01
N ARG A 145 27.47 18.65 17.54
CA ARG A 145 27.26 18.88 18.98
C ARG A 145 25.87 18.40 19.35
N LEU A 146 24.85 18.87 18.63
CA LEU A 146 23.47 18.47 18.88
C LEU A 146 23.29 16.96 18.72
N LEU A 147 23.88 16.35 17.68
CA LEU A 147 23.83 14.89 17.51
C LEU A 147 24.42 14.16 18.71
N SER A 148 25.58 14.60 19.21
CA SER A 148 26.22 14.00 20.39
C SER A 148 25.38 14.18 21.67
N GLU A 149 24.80 15.36 21.87
CA GLU A 149 23.92 15.64 23.01
C GLU A 149 22.70 14.71 23.02
N LEU A 150 21.98 14.63 21.88
CA LEU A 150 20.82 13.74 21.73
C LEU A 150 21.19 12.27 21.87
N ALA A 151 22.35 11.87 21.34
CA ALA A 151 22.83 10.49 21.43
C ALA A 151 23.08 10.07 22.89
N VAL A 152 23.58 10.97 23.74
CA VAL A 152 23.78 10.71 25.17
C VAL A 152 22.46 10.78 25.92
N GLU A 153 21.67 11.83 25.72
CA GLU A 153 20.39 12.06 26.40
C GLU A 153 19.45 10.86 26.25
N TYR A 154 19.28 10.37 25.01
CA TYR A 154 18.40 9.23 24.73
C TYR A 154 19.11 7.87 24.84
N ARG A 155 20.38 7.84 25.25
CA ARG A 155 21.19 6.62 25.37
C ARG A 155 21.26 5.81 24.07
N LEU A 156 21.40 6.52 22.95
CA LEU A 156 21.43 5.97 21.60
C LEU A 156 22.83 5.99 20.96
N THR A 157 23.89 6.32 21.71
CA THR A 157 25.27 6.45 21.19
C THR A 157 25.68 5.31 20.25
N THR A 158 25.45 4.04 20.63
CA THR A 158 25.78 2.89 19.79
C THR A 158 24.99 2.85 18.48
N ASN A 159 23.71 3.25 18.50
CA ASN A 159 22.87 3.30 17.30
C ASN A 159 23.32 4.42 16.36
N PHE A 160 23.63 5.61 16.89
CA PHE A 160 24.19 6.70 16.10
C PHE A 160 25.53 6.31 15.48
N ASN A 161 26.45 5.70 16.23
CA ASN A 161 27.73 5.24 15.68
C ASN A 161 27.54 4.22 14.55
N ARG A 162 26.59 3.29 14.68
CA ARG A 162 26.26 2.33 13.62
C ARG A 162 25.66 3.01 12.39
N LEU A 163 24.79 4.01 12.58
CA LEU A 163 24.21 4.79 11.49
C LEU A 163 25.29 5.60 10.76
N LEU A 164 26.15 6.31 11.48
CA LEU A 164 27.25 7.08 10.89
C LEU A 164 28.21 6.18 10.13
N ALA A 165 28.55 5.00 10.67
CA ALA A 165 29.36 4.02 9.95
C ALA A 165 28.68 3.52 8.67
N ALA A 166 27.37 3.22 8.72
CA ALA A 166 26.60 2.78 7.55
C ALA A 166 26.51 3.86 6.45
N LEU A 167 26.43 5.14 6.85
CA LEU A 167 26.43 6.29 5.96
C LEU A 167 27.83 6.78 5.56
N GLN A 168 28.90 6.19 6.14
CA GLN A 168 30.29 6.61 5.94
C GLN A 168 30.57 8.06 6.38
N LEU A 169 29.95 8.48 7.50
CA LEU A 169 30.03 9.84 8.07
C LEU A 169 30.81 9.92 9.40
N GLY A 170 31.54 8.87 9.76
CA GLY A 170 32.27 8.73 11.03
C GLY A 170 33.77 8.69 10.88
#